data_AF-A0A239I5E0-F1
#
_entry.id   AF-A0A239I5E0-F1
#
_cell.length_a   1.000
_cell.length_b   1.000
_cell.length_c   1.000
_cell.angle_alpha   90.00
_cell.angle_beta   90.00
_cell.angle_gamma   90.00
#
_symmetry.space_group_name_H-M   'P 1'
#
loop_
_entity.id
_entity.type
_entity.pdbx_description
1 polymer ?
#
loop_
_entity_poly.entity_id
_entity_poly.type
_entity_poly.pdbx_seq_one_letter_code
_entity_poly.pdbx_strand_id
1 'polypeptide(L)' 'MRTAFGRADWIANAVLFGAYHLHQPWSIPTATLSGLLFAYPTKRFRSAWLGILIHSSQSIFFTALLIRLVLK' A
#
# COMPACT_ATOMS: atom_id res chain seq x y z
N MET A 1 1.05 -9.56 12.64
CA MET A 1 2.23 -9.89 11.82
C MET A 1 3.39 -10.13 12.78
N ARG A 2 4.07 -11.29 12.70
CA ARG A 2 5.31 -11.62 13.45
C ARG A 2 5.88 -13.01 13.13
N THR A 3 5.17 -13.86 12.39
CA THR A 3 5.51 -15.27 12.16
C THR A 3 6.74 -15.46 11.26
N ALA A 4 6.61 -15.31 9.94
CA ALA A 4 7.70 -15.66 9.02
C ALA A 4 8.89 -14.67 9.03
N PHE A 5 8.64 -13.39 9.36
CA PHE A 5 9.62 -12.30 9.19
C PHE A 5 9.88 -11.51 10.49
N GLY A 6 9.41 -12.02 11.64
CA GLY A 6 9.70 -11.45 12.96
C GLY A 6 9.35 -9.96 13.10
N ARG A 7 10.33 -9.16 13.55
CA ARG A 7 10.15 -7.71 13.78
C ARG A 7 10.19 -6.86 12.49
N ALA A 8 10.71 -7.40 11.38
CA ALA A 8 10.82 -6.70 10.10
C ALA A 8 9.74 -7.11 9.08
N ASP A 9 8.76 -7.90 9.49
CA ASP A 9 7.59 -8.31 8.70
C ASP A 9 6.90 -7.19 7.91
N TRP A 10 6.79 -5.97 8.43
CA TRP A 10 6.19 -4.84 7.71
C TRP A 10 7.05 -4.40 6.51
N ILE A 11 8.39 -4.50 6.61
CA ILE A 11 9.31 -4.27 5.50
C ILE A 11 9.19 -5.40 4.49
N ALA A 12 9.18 -6.65 4.95
CA ALA A 12 9.02 -7.82 4.08
C ALA A 12 7.70 -7.75 3.29
N ASN A 13 6.59 -7.39 3.95
CA ASN A 13 5.31 -7.18 3.28
C ASN A 13 5.37 -6.06 2.23
N ALA A 14 6.06 -4.95 2.53
CA ALA A 14 6.22 -3.87 1.57
C ALA A 14 7.02 -4.28 0.32
N VAL A 15 8.11 -5.05 0.51
CA VAL A 15 8.92 -5.59 -0.59
C VAL A 15 8.13 -6.60 -1.42
N LEU A 16 7.40 -7.52 -0.77
CA LEU A 16 6.54 -8.48 -1.45
C LEU A 16 5.42 -7.78 -2.23
N PHE A 17 4.85 -6.71 -1.68
CA PHE A 17 3.86 -5.88 -2.37
C PHE A 17 4.47 -5.18 -3.59
N GLY A 18 5.70 -4.66 -3.49
CA GLY A 18 6.44 -4.16 -4.65
C GLY A 18 6.65 -5.24 -5.71
N ALA A 19 7.15 -6.41 -5.32
CA ALA A 19 7.41 -7.54 -6.21
C ALA A 19 6.14 -8.12 -6.86
N TYR A 20 4.97 -7.97 -6.25
CA TYR A 20 3.70 -8.32 -6.88
C TYR A 20 3.46 -7.52 -8.18
N HIS A 21 4.09 -6.35 -8.33
CA HIS A 21 3.98 -5.48 -9.51
C HIS A 21 5.02 -5.80 -10.60
N LEU A 22 5.51 -7.04 -10.70
CA LEU A 22 6.41 -7.45 -11.80
C LEU A 22 5.83 -7.20 -13.20
N HIS A 23 4.50 -7.16 -13.33
CA HIS A 23 3.80 -6.81 -14.57
C HIS A 23 3.91 -5.32 -14.94
N GLN A 24 4.31 -4.46 -14.00
CA GLN A 24 4.57 -3.04 -14.18
C GLN A 24 5.84 -2.63 -13.43
N PRO A 25 7.04 -2.98 -13.94
CA PRO A 25 8.29 -2.83 -13.20
C PRO A 25 8.57 -1.40 -12.73
N TRP A 26 8.17 -0.40 -13.52
CA TRP A 26 8.29 1.03 -13.17
C TRP A 26 7.47 1.43 -11.93
N SER A 27 6.43 0.68 -11.60
CA SER A 27 5.62 0.88 -10.40
C SER A 27 6.24 0.25 -9.15
N ILE A 28 7.24 -0.64 -9.27
CA ILE A 28 7.82 -1.35 -8.13
C ILE A 28 8.39 -0.40 -7.06
N PRO A 29 9.15 0.65 -7.39
CA PRO A 29 9.69 1.56 -6.38
C PRO A 29 8.58 2.26 -5.59
N THR A 30 7.58 2.79 -6.29
CA THR A 30 6.45 3.49 -5.65
C THR A 30 5.57 2.51 -4.87
N ALA A 31 5.26 1.34 -5.43
CA ALA A 31 4.50 0.29 -4.75
C ALA A 31 5.19 -0.16 -3.45
N THR A 32 6.51 -0.34 -3.47
CA THR A 32 7.27 -0.72 -2.25
C THR A 32 7.17 0.36 -1.18
N LEU A 33 7.34 1.64 -1.55
CA LEU A 33 7.20 2.76 -0.62
C LEU A 33 5.77 2.87 -0.04
N SER A 34 4.76 2.76 -0.90
CA SER A 34 3.35 2.71 -0.49
C SER A 34 3.07 1.53 0.45
N GLY A 35 3.66 0.36 0.15
CA GLY A 35 3.56 -0.84 0.97
C GLY A 35 4.07 -0.62 2.39
N LEU A 36 5.12 0.19 2.60
CA LEU A 36 5.59 0.56 3.94
C LEU A 36 4.53 1.38 4.69
N LEU A 37 3.88 2.32 4.01
CA LEU A 37 2.80 3.15 4.57
C LEU A 37 1.55 2.32 4.91
N PHE A 38 1.31 1.22 4.22
CA PHE A 38 0.19 0.32 4.52
C PHE A 38 0.54 -0.67 5.65
N ALA A 39 1.72 -1.29 5.57
CA ALA A 39 2.12 -2.38 6.46
C ALA A 39 2.51 -1.89 7.85
N TYR A 40 3.17 -0.73 7.96
CA TYR A 40 3.62 -0.22 9.26
C TYR A 40 2.47 0.14 10.21
N PRO A 41 1.45 0.93 9.83
CA PRO A 41 0.29 1.19 10.69
C PRO A 41 -0.49 -0.08 11.02
N THR A 42 -0.68 -0.96 10.02
CA THR A 42 -1.32 -2.26 10.21
C THR A 42 -0.65 -3.07 11.32
N LYS A 43 0.69 -3.09 11.33
CA LYS A 43 1.47 -3.71 12.40
C LYS A 43 1.38 -2.95 13.72
N ARG A 44 1.60 -1.63 13.71
CA ARG A 44 1.72 -0.79 14.91
C ARG A 44 0.45 -0.80 15.76
N PHE A 45 -0.70 -0.79 15.09
CA PHE A 45 -2.02 -0.78 15.72
C PHE A 45 -2.71 -2.14 15.68
N ARG A 46 -2.05 -3.16 15.09
CA ARG A 46 -2.58 -4.53 14.94
C ARG A 46 -3.96 -4.56 14.29
N SER A 47 -4.21 -3.69 13.31
CA SER A 47 -5.50 -3.54 12.64
C SER A 47 -5.30 -3.38 11.14
N ALA A 48 -5.85 -4.33 10.36
CA ALA A 48 -5.81 -4.27 8.91
C ALA A 48 -6.59 -3.05 8.35
N TRP A 49 -7.56 -2.54 9.11
CA TRP A 49 -8.36 -1.38 8.71
C TRP A 49 -7.52 -0.15 8.42
N LEU A 50 -6.42 0.09 9.13
CA LEU A 50 -5.57 1.25 8.86
C LEU A 50 -4.88 1.14 7.50
N GLY A 51 -4.35 -0.03 7.15
CA GLY A 51 -3.78 -0.27 5.83
C GLY A 51 -4.83 -0.13 4.72
N ILE A 52 -6.04 -0.68 4.94
CA ILE A 52 -7.15 -0.59 3.99
C ILE A 52 -7.57 0.87 3.78
N LEU A 53 -7.72 1.65 4.85
CA LEU A 53 -8.11 3.06 4.76
C LEU A 53 -7.08 3.88 3.98
N ILE A 54 -5.80 3.72 4.28
CA ILE A 54 -4.72 4.43 3.56
C ILE A 54 -4.72 4.02 2.09
N HIS A 55 -4.78 2.71 1.79
CA HIS A 55 -4.79 2.22 0.41
C HIS A 55 -6.02 2.71 -0.37
N SER A 56 -7.21 2.64 0.24
CA SER A 56 -8.47 3.06 -0.39
C SER A 56 -8.55 4.57 -0.60
N SER A 57 -7.96 5.36 0.30
CA SER A 57 -7.95 6.82 0.21
C SER A 57 -7.28 7.32 -1.07
N GLN A 58 -6.22 6.65 -1.52
CA GLN A 58 -5.55 6.94 -2.79
C GLN A 58 -6.52 6.73 -3.97
N SER A 59 -7.20 5.58 -4.02
CA SER A 59 -8.13 5.26 -5.10
C SER A 59 -9.32 6.21 -5.13
N ILE A 60 -9.88 6.55 -3.96
CA ILE A 60 -10.98 7.52 -3.86
C ILE A 60 -10.54 8.90 -4.36
N PHE A 61 -9.36 9.37 -3.94
CA PHE A 61 -8.82 10.66 -4.35
C PHE A 61 -8.67 10.75 -5.87
N PHE A 62 -7.98 9.78 -6.49
CA PHE A 62 -7.77 9.80 -7.94
C PHE A 62 -9.07 9.59 -8.71
N THR A 63 -10.00 8.75 -8.22
CA THR A 63 -11.31 8.57 -8.85
C THR A 63 -12.11 9.87 -8.85
N ALA A 64 -12.21 10.55 -7.70
CA ALA A 64 -12.92 11.82 -7.59
C ALA A 64 -12.28 12.92 -8.46
N LEU A 65 -10.95 12.98 -8.49
CA LEU A 65 -10.19 13.91 -9.33
C LEU A 65 -10.48 13.67 -10.82
N LEU A 66 -10.42 12.41 -11.28
CA LEU A 66 -10.67 12.05 -12.66
C LEU A 66 -12.13 12.30 -13.09
N ILE A 67 -13.10 11.94 -12.25
CA ILE A 67 -14.52 12.24 -12.51
C ILE A 67 -14.72 13.75 -12.67
N ARG A 68 -14.15 14.56 -11.77
CA ARG A 68 -14.23 16.02 -11.87
C ARG A 68 -13.54 16.58 -13.12
N LEU A 69 -12.45 15.96 -13.56
CA LEU A 69 -11.74 16.38 -14.77
C LEU A 69 -12.56 16.07 -16.03
N VAL A 70 -13.21 14.92 -16.09
CA VAL A 70 -13.98 14.45 -17.25
C VAL A 70 -15.35 15.13 -17.37
N LEU A 71 -16.00 15.47 -16.25
CA LEU A 71 -17.32 16.12 -16.23
C LEU A 71 -17.26 17.66 -16.38
N LYS A 72 -16.07 18.21 -16.61
CA LYS A 72 -15.87 19.61 -17.01
C LYS A 72 -15.75 19.71 -18.50
#